data_AF-M1YZH6-F1
#
_entry.id   AF-M1YZH6-F1
#
_cell.length_a   1.000
_cell.length_b   1.000
_cell.length_c   1.000
_cell.angle_alpha   90.00
_cell.angle_beta   90.00
_cell.angle_gamma   90.00
#
_symmetry.space_group_name_H-M   'P 1'
#
loop_
_entity.id
_entity.type
_entity.pdbx_description
1 polymer ?
#
loop_
_entity_poly.entity_id
_entity_poly.type
_entity_poly.pdbx_seq_one_letter_code
_entity_poly.pdbx_strand_id
1 'polypeptide(L)'
;MEWLSFLLDLKRKKAELDKLKTTEDEDWKQTYDEQLEALNEKISELENEKNEYVDLVTEAEQERDLYFQQYKTSLWRVNQLEEAIRAGKFEDTGEEDYPGSYEDLPDWVDKNLSGRIFLHTRALKGLKKAKFEDLDLVCKALQILGIEYRSMRQGIQGGKEKFDEKLKELHLEISGSIDLSRAGQEGEQYFVRYPTANSPRQFLDSHLRNGSKKDDRYCLRIYFFGI
;
A
#
# COMPACT_ATOMS: atom_id res chain seq x y z
N MET A 1 73.54 25.25 58.30
CA MET A 1 72.68 24.06 58.14
C MET A 1 71.23 24.42 57.76
N GLU A 2 70.73 25.63 58.04
CA GLU A 2 69.32 25.99 57.77
C GLU A 2 68.98 26.31 56.29
N TRP A 3 69.93 26.83 55.50
CA TRP A 3 69.70 27.20 54.09
C TRP A 3 69.42 26.03 53.15
N LEU A 4 70.01 24.86 53.43
CA LEU A 4 69.80 23.64 52.63
C LEU A 4 68.40 23.05 52.86
N SER A 5 67.88 23.15 54.09
CA SER A 5 66.52 22.74 54.45
C SER A 5 65.48 23.60 53.72
N PHE A 6 65.67 24.93 53.72
CA PHE A 6 64.79 25.88 53.05
C PHE A 6 64.73 25.67 51.52
N LEU A 7 65.87 25.40 50.89
CA LEU A 7 65.92 25.10 49.45
C LEU A 7 65.25 23.78 49.08
N LEU A 8 65.32 22.77 49.96
CA LEU A 8 64.62 21.51 49.76
C LEU A 8 63.10 21.68 49.87
N ASP A 9 62.63 22.45 50.85
CA ASP A 9 61.21 22.76 51.05
C ASP A 9 60.64 23.60 49.89
N LEU A 10 61.41 24.55 49.36
CA LEU A 10 61.01 25.31 48.17
C LEU A 10 60.92 24.43 46.92
N LYS A 11 61.85 23.48 46.74
CA LYS A 11 61.77 22.50 45.64
C LYS A 11 60.58 21.58 45.79
N ARG A 12 60.26 21.12 47.02
CA ARG A 12 59.08 20.32 47.30
C ARG A 12 57.79 21.08 47.01
N LYS A 13 57.66 22.30 47.55
CA LYS A 13 56.48 23.15 47.29
C LYS A 13 56.31 23.45 45.81
N LYS A 14 57.39 23.71 45.08
CA LYS A 14 57.33 23.94 43.63
C LYS A 14 56.91 22.68 42.87
N ALA A 15 57.42 21.51 43.23
CA ALA A 15 57.03 20.24 42.62
C ALA A 15 55.57 19.85 42.95
N GLU A 16 55.07 20.18 44.15
CA GLU A 16 53.66 20.03 44.51
C GLU A 16 52.77 20.99 43.73
N LEU A 17 53.20 22.24 43.53
CA LEU A 17 52.48 23.23 42.74
C LEU A 17 52.45 22.88 41.24
N ASP A 18 53.56 22.37 40.71
CA ASP A 18 53.66 21.91 39.33
C ASP A 18 52.80 20.66 39.14
N LYS A 19 52.79 19.71 40.10
CA LYS A 19 51.87 18.55 40.09
C LYS A 19 50.40 18.97 40.19
N LEU A 20 50.05 19.92 41.05
CA LEU A 20 48.66 20.37 41.20
C LEU A 20 48.16 20.98 39.90
N LYS A 21 49.01 21.75 39.21
CA LYS A 21 48.71 22.34 37.90
C LYS A 21 48.55 21.30 36.80
N THR A 22 49.41 20.29 36.71
CA THR A 22 49.23 19.22 35.71
C THR A 22 48.02 18.36 36.01
N THR A 23 47.74 18.07 37.28
CA THR A 23 46.55 17.30 37.66
C THR A 23 45.27 18.08 37.34
N GLU A 24 45.18 19.36 37.70
CA GLU A 24 44.04 20.20 37.33
C GLU A 24 43.91 20.34 35.80
N ASP A 25 45.03 20.47 35.06
CA ASP A 25 45.00 20.64 33.60
C ASP A 25 44.59 19.40 32.80
N GLU A 26 44.92 18.20 33.27
CA GLU A 26 44.51 16.94 32.67
C GLU A 26 43.07 16.55 33.06
N ASP A 27 42.67 16.85 34.29
CA ASP A 27 41.36 16.50 34.85
C ASP A 27 40.23 17.32 34.19
N TRP A 28 40.44 18.60 33.86
CA TRP A 28 39.45 19.36 33.09
C TRP A 28 39.33 18.87 31.65
N LYS A 29 40.44 18.52 30.98
CA LYS A 29 40.39 17.99 29.60
C LYS A 29 39.60 16.70 29.53
N GLN A 30 39.84 15.80 30.48
CA GLN A 30 39.11 14.53 30.55
C GLN A 30 37.62 14.76 30.80
N THR A 31 37.24 15.67 31.71
CA THR A 31 35.82 15.99 31.93
C THR A 31 35.15 16.66 30.72
N TYR A 32 35.88 17.46 29.94
CA TYR A 32 35.36 18.02 28.70
C TYR A 32 35.24 16.97 27.58
N ASP A 33 36.20 16.05 27.47
CA ASP A 33 36.16 14.97 26.49
C ASP A 33 34.99 14.01 26.78
N GLU A 34 34.76 13.67 28.05
CA GLU A 34 33.59 12.89 28.50
C GLU A 34 32.27 13.61 28.20
N GLN A 35 32.22 14.94 28.37
CA GLN A 35 31.04 15.74 28.00
C GLN A 35 30.83 15.81 26.49
N LEU A 36 31.90 15.91 25.70
CA LEU A 36 31.83 15.89 24.23
C LEU A 36 31.34 14.54 23.72
N GLU A 37 31.81 13.44 24.32
CA GLU A 37 31.36 12.09 23.98
C GLU A 37 29.87 11.90 24.33
N ALA A 38 29.44 12.30 25.53
CA ALA A 38 28.03 12.25 25.93
C ALA A 38 27.12 13.14 25.06
N LEU A 39 27.60 14.32 24.66
CA LEU A 39 26.86 15.21 23.74
C LEU A 39 26.77 14.62 22.33
N ASN A 40 27.85 14.01 21.82
CA ASN A 40 27.84 13.37 20.51
C ASN A 40 26.93 12.14 20.48
N GLU A 41 26.94 11.32 21.54
CA GLU A 41 26.03 10.20 21.70
C GLU A 41 24.58 10.71 21.74
N LYS A 42 24.31 11.81 22.46
CA LYS A 42 22.97 12.39 22.49
C LYS A 42 22.53 12.96 21.16
N ILE A 43 23.43 13.58 20.39
CA ILE A 43 23.15 14.04 19.03
C ILE A 43 22.80 12.84 18.13
N SER A 44 23.57 11.75 18.22
CA SER A 44 23.31 10.53 17.43
C SER A 44 21.96 9.91 17.78
N GLU A 45 21.57 9.87 19.06
CA GLU A 45 20.24 9.40 19.47
C GLU A 45 19.13 10.27 18.89
N LEU A 46 19.26 11.59 19.02
CA LEU A 46 18.27 12.53 18.51
C LEU A 46 18.16 12.49 16.98
N GLU A 47 19.26 12.23 16.28
CA GLU A 47 19.25 12.02 14.83
C GLU A 47 18.51 10.74 14.43
N ASN A 48 18.72 9.64 15.15
CA ASN A 48 17.98 8.39 14.93
C ASN A 48 16.48 8.58 15.20
N GLU A 49 16.13 9.19 16.33
CA GLU A 49 14.74 9.47 16.70
C GLU A 49 14.06 10.38 15.67
N LYS A 50 14.76 11.43 15.21
CA LYS A 50 14.29 12.29 14.12
C LYS A 50 14.05 11.50 12.83
N ASN A 51 14.96 10.61 12.45
CA ASN A 51 14.81 9.81 11.24
C ASN A 51 13.59 8.88 11.33
N GLU A 52 13.38 8.23 12.47
CA GLU A 52 12.18 7.43 12.71
C GLU A 52 10.90 8.27 12.57
N TYR A 53 10.88 9.47 13.15
CA TYR A 53 9.74 10.39 13.00
C TYR A 53 9.53 10.83 11.55
N VAL A 54 10.59 11.08 10.79
CA VAL A 54 10.50 11.44 9.36
C VAL A 54 9.89 10.30 8.56
N ASP A 55 10.29 9.06 8.83
CA ASP A 55 9.75 7.88 8.16
C ASP A 55 8.25 7.72 8.48
N LEU A 56 7.87 7.82 9.76
CA LEU A 56 6.47 7.81 10.21
C LEU A 56 5.61 8.90 9.55
N VAL A 57 6.13 10.13 9.46
CA VAL A 57 5.43 11.24 8.80
C VAL A 57 5.28 10.94 7.31
N THR A 58 6.31 10.42 6.66
CA THR A 58 6.28 10.10 5.23
C THR A 58 5.24 9.01 4.94
N GLU A 59 5.17 7.96 5.76
CA GLU A 59 4.15 6.92 5.65
C GLU A 59 2.73 7.48 5.86
N ALA A 60 2.53 8.31 6.89
CA ALA A 60 1.24 8.95 7.16
C ALA A 60 0.80 9.89 6.02
N GLU A 61 1.73 10.60 5.38
CA GLU A 61 1.46 11.45 4.22
C GLU A 61 1.03 10.62 3.00
N GLN A 62 1.71 9.50 2.74
CA GLN A 62 1.34 8.58 1.66
C GLN A 62 -0.07 7.99 1.87
N GLU A 63 -0.39 7.57 3.09
CA GLU A 63 -1.73 7.09 3.44
C GLU A 63 -2.78 8.18 3.27
N ARG A 64 -2.53 9.38 3.80
CA ARG A 64 -3.41 10.54 3.63
C ARG A 64 -3.68 10.82 2.16
N ASP A 65 -2.64 10.85 1.34
CA ASP A 65 -2.76 11.17 -0.08
C ASP A 65 -3.56 10.09 -0.83
N LEU A 66 -3.36 8.81 -0.50
CA LEU A 66 -4.17 7.72 -1.01
C LEU A 66 -5.66 7.88 -0.64
N TYR A 67 -5.95 8.10 0.66
CA TYR A 67 -7.32 8.30 1.13
C TYR A 67 -7.96 9.54 0.50
N PHE A 68 -7.19 10.59 0.32
CA PHE A 68 -7.65 11.83 -0.28
C PHE A 68 -8.01 11.65 -1.76
N GLN A 69 -7.22 10.89 -2.52
CA GLN A 69 -7.56 10.53 -3.90
C GLN A 69 -8.83 9.68 -3.96
N GLN A 70 -8.95 8.66 -3.11
CA GLN A 70 -10.16 7.82 -3.03
C GLN A 70 -11.40 8.62 -2.65
N TYR A 71 -11.27 9.52 -1.67
CA TYR A 71 -12.35 10.41 -1.24
C TYR A 71 -12.79 11.35 -2.36
N LYS A 72 -11.84 11.99 -3.06
CA LYS A 72 -12.14 12.85 -4.20
C LYS A 72 -12.89 12.12 -5.31
N THR A 73 -12.43 10.93 -5.70
CA THR A 73 -13.11 10.17 -6.75
C THR A 73 -14.50 9.72 -6.33
N SER A 74 -14.65 9.30 -5.07
CA SER A 74 -15.95 8.94 -4.50
C SER A 74 -16.91 10.13 -4.48
N LEU A 75 -16.44 11.29 -4.03
CA LEU A 75 -17.23 12.52 -3.97
C LEU A 75 -17.64 12.98 -5.38
N TRP A 76 -16.73 12.92 -6.35
CA TRP A 76 -17.03 13.22 -7.75
C TRP A 76 -18.15 12.32 -8.29
N ARG A 77 -18.09 11.00 -8.03
CA ARG A 77 -19.14 10.07 -8.47
C ARG A 77 -20.46 10.29 -7.74
N VAL A 78 -20.45 10.60 -6.45
CA VAL A 78 -21.67 10.95 -5.71
C VAL A 78 -22.33 12.18 -6.35
N ASN A 79 -21.58 13.24 -6.61
CA ASN A 79 -22.10 14.43 -7.28
C ASN A 79 -22.67 14.11 -8.67
N GLN A 80 -21.98 13.29 -9.47
CA GLN A 80 -22.48 12.85 -10.78
C GLN A 80 -23.79 12.07 -10.68
N LEU A 81 -23.92 11.19 -9.69
CA LEU A 81 -25.15 10.42 -9.46
C LEU A 81 -26.29 11.30 -8.95
N GLU A 82 -26.00 12.25 -8.05
CA GLU A 82 -26.98 13.23 -7.58
C GLU A 82 -27.50 14.11 -8.72
N GLU A 83 -26.62 14.53 -9.63
CA GLU A 83 -26.98 15.28 -10.84
C GLU A 83 -27.82 14.44 -11.80
N ALA A 84 -27.45 13.17 -12.05
CA ALA A 84 -28.22 12.25 -12.90
C ALA A 84 -29.62 11.96 -12.36
N ILE A 85 -29.74 11.76 -11.04
CA ILE A 85 -31.03 11.59 -10.34
C ILE A 85 -31.85 12.88 -10.44
N ARG A 86 -31.24 14.06 -10.19
CA ARG A 86 -31.91 15.36 -10.26
C ARG A 86 -32.39 15.71 -11.67
N ALA A 87 -31.64 15.30 -12.69
CA ALA A 87 -32.00 15.50 -14.09
C ALA A 87 -33.12 14.55 -14.58
N GLY A 88 -33.60 13.62 -13.75
CA GLY A 88 -34.57 12.60 -14.15
C GLY A 88 -34.04 11.65 -15.22
N LYS A 89 -32.73 11.69 -15.48
CA LYS A 89 -32.00 10.85 -16.44
C LYS A 89 -31.22 9.77 -15.70
N PHE A 90 -31.85 9.13 -14.72
CA PHE A 90 -31.35 7.84 -14.26
C PHE A 90 -31.85 6.79 -15.26
N GLU A 91 -31.31 6.85 -16.47
CA GLU A 91 -31.29 5.69 -17.33
C GLU A 91 -30.02 4.93 -16.94
N ASP A 92 -30.18 3.72 -16.43
CA ASP A 92 -29.13 2.70 -16.40
C ASP A 92 -28.78 2.35 -17.86
N THR A 93 -28.17 3.32 -18.54
CA THR A 93 -27.70 3.20 -19.90
C THR A 93 -26.42 2.39 -19.79
N GLY A 94 -26.59 1.06 -19.82
CA GLY A 94 -25.53 0.05 -19.86
C GLY A 94 -24.66 0.08 -21.11
N GLU A 95 -24.44 1.27 -21.67
CA GLU A 95 -23.49 1.61 -22.72
C GLU A 95 -22.64 2.79 -22.21
N GLU A 96 -21.99 2.62 -21.05
CA GLU A 96 -20.84 3.46 -20.70
C GLU A 96 -19.76 3.19 -21.77
N ASP A 97 -19.25 4.23 -22.45
CA ASP A 97 -18.19 4.13 -23.48
C ASP A 97 -17.10 3.14 -23.03
N TYR A 98 -17.18 1.90 -23.52
CA TYR A 98 -16.20 0.88 -23.21
C TYR A 98 -14.88 1.28 -23.89
N PRO A 99 -13.73 0.96 -23.26
CA PRO A 99 -12.45 1.23 -23.87
C PRO A 99 -12.36 0.51 -25.22
N GLY A 100 -11.80 1.17 -26.23
CA GLY A 100 -11.58 0.55 -27.54
C GLY A 100 -10.43 -0.46 -27.54
N SER A 101 -9.63 -0.50 -26.47
CA SER A 101 -8.45 -1.37 -26.36
C SER A 101 -8.17 -1.79 -24.92
N TYR A 102 -7.38 -2.86 -24.75
CA TYR A 102 -6.88 -3.27 -23.44
C TYR A 102 -5.91 -2.26 -22.80
N GLU A 103 -5.33 -1.34 -23.58
CA GLU A 103 -4.43 -0.30 -23.08
C GLU A 103 -5.20 0.76 -22.29
N ASP A 104 -6.44 1.05 -22.70
CA ASP A 104 -7.32 2.05 -22.07
C ASP A 104 -8.17 1.47 -20.93
N LEU A 105 -8.21 0.14 -20.78
CA LEU A 105 -8.99 -0.54 -19.75
C LEU A 105 -8.64 -0.11 -18.31
N PRO A 106 -7.35 0.07 -17.92
CA PRO A 106 -7.01 0.54 -16.59
C PRO A 106 -7.61 1.92 -16.28
N ASP A 107 -7.49 2.87 -17.19
CA ASP A 107 -8.02 4.22 -17.03
C ASP A 107 -9.56 4.21 -16.95
N TRP A 108 -10.19 3.34 -17.73
CA TRP A 108 -11.64 3.14 -17.66
C TRP A 108 -12.08 2.53 -16.32
N VAL A 109 -11.33 1.56 -15.76
CA VAL A 109 -11.62 0.99 -14.43
C VAL A 109 -11.45 2.05 -13.34
N ASP A 110 -10.39 2.85 -13.40
CA ASP A 110 -10.15 3.93 -12.45
C ASP A 110 -11.21 5.03 -12.53
N LYS A 111 -11.79 5.27 -13.71
CA LYS A 111 -12.87 6.24 -13.91
C LYS A 111 -14.23 5.72 -13.43
N ASN A 112 -14.60 4.49 -13.80
CA ASN A 112 -15.97 3.98 -13.63
C ASN A 112 -16.15 3.09 -12.39
N LEU A 113 -15.08 2.39 -12.00
CA LEU A 113 -15.09 1.39 -10.92
C LEU A 113 -14.15 1.75 -9.76
N SER A 114 -13.71 3.01 -9.68
CA SER A 114 -12.91 3.51 -8.56
C SER A 114 -13.53 3.18 -7.20
N GLY A 115 -12.71 2.73 -6.26
CA GLY A 115 -13.17 2.34 -4.92
C GLY A 115 -14.05 1.09 -4.88
N ARG A 116 -14.29 0.43 -6.02
CA ARG A 116 -15.00 -0.85 -6.14
C ARG A 116 -14.08 -1.95 -6.65
N ILE A 117 -13.23 -1.63 -7.64
CA ILE A 117 -12.24 -2.54 -8.19
C ILE A 117 -10.85 -1.92 -8.07
N PHE A 118 -9.89 -2.76 -7.71
CA PHE A 118 -8.48 -2.44 -7.75
C PHE A 118 -7.76 -3.42 -8.67
N LEU A 119 -7.16 -2.93 -9.75
CA LEU A 119 -6.33 -3.75 -10.64
C LEU A 119 -4.92 -3.87 -10.07
N HIS A 120 -4.60 -5.04 -9.54
CA HIS A 120 -3.24 -5.33 -9.07
C HIS A 120 -2.22 -5.26 -10.23
N THR A 121 -0.97 -4.90 -9.94
CA THR A 121 0.13 -4.79 -10.92
C THR A 121 0.28 -6.04 -11.81
N ARG A 122 -0.06 -7.22 -11.27
CA ARG A 122 -0.08 -8.47 -12.04
C ARG A 122 -1.21 -8.51 -13.07
N ALA A 123 -2.38 -8.00 -12.75
CA ALA A 123 -3.48 -7.86 -13.71
C ALA A 123 -3.07 -6.89 -14.84
N LEU A 124 -2.46 -5.74 -14.51
CA LEU A 124 -1.95 -4.79 -15.50
C LEU A 124 -0.92 -5.43 -16.46
N LYS A 125 -0.01 -6.26 -15.95
CA LYS A 125 0.93 -7.03 -16.78
C LYS A 125 0.22 -8.10 -17.63
N GLY A 126 -0.89 -8.66 -17.14
CA GLY A 126 -1.72 -9.62 -17.85
C GLY A 126 -2.50 -9.00 -19.01
N LEU A 127 -3.03 -7.79 -18.83
CA LEU A 127 -3.78 -7.05 -19.86
C LEU A 127 -2.94 -6.83 -21.13
N LYS A 128 -1.64 -6.53 -20.98
CA LYS A 128 -0.70 -6.38 -22.11
C LYS A 128 -0.56 -7.63 -22.99
N LYS A 129 -0.93 -8.80 -22.45
CA LYS A 129 -0.87 -10.11 -23.12
C LYS A 129 -2.26 -10.66 -23.45
N ALA A 130 -3.32 -9.94 -23.07
CA ALA A 130 -4.69 -10.39 -23.29
C ALA A 130 -4.98 -10.49 -24.78
N LYS A 131 -5.67 -11.57 -25.16
CA LYS A 131 -6.07 -11.85 -26.55
C LYS A 131 -7.56 -12.11 -26.69
N PHE A 132 -8.30 -12.01 -25.59
CA PHE A 132 -9.73 -12.26 -25.59
C PHE A 132 -10.41 -11.19 -26.46
N GLU A 133 -11.24 -11.63 -27.40
CA GLU A 133 -11.73 -10.75 -28.48
C GLU A 133 -12.86 -9.83 -28.02
N ASP A 134 -13.64 -10.26 -27.03
CA ASP A 134 -14.81 -9.53 -26.53
C ASP A 134 -14.42 -8.67 -25.30
N LEU A 135 -13.87 -7.48 -25.58
CA LEU A 135 -13.48 -6.52 -24.55
C LEU A 135 -14.69 -5.99 -23.76
N ASP A 136 -15.85 -5.87 -24.39
CA ASP A 136 -17.10 -5.44 -23.75
C ASP A 136 -17.50 -6.42 -22.66
N LEU A 137 -17.39 -7.73 -22.92
CA LEU A 137 -17.65 -8.76 -21.91
C LEU A 137 -16.68 -8.66 -20.73
N VAL A 138 -15.41 -8.30 -20.97
CA VAL A 138 -14.45 -8.05 -19.87
C VAL A 138 -14.92 -6.87 -19.02
N CYS A 139 -15.33 -5.77 -19.65
CA CYS A 139 -15.82 -4.58 -18.94
C CYS A 139 -17.08 -4.89 -18.13
N LYS A 140 -18.02 -5.63 -18.71
CA LYS A 140 -19.25 -6.10 -18.03
C LYS A 140 -18.94 -7.04 -16.87
N ALA A 141 -17.99 -7.96 -17.04
CA ALA A 141 -17.56 -8.86 -15.96
C ALA A 141 -16.94 -8.07 -14.79
N LEU A 142 -16.17 -7.02 -15.07
CA LEU A 142 -15.64 -6.12 -14.05
C LEU A 142 -16.76 -5.30 -13.38
N GLN A 143 -17.74 -4.78 -14.13
CA GLN A 143 -18.91 -4.10 -13.53
C GLN A 143 -19.64 -5.02 -12.56
N ILE A 144 -19.91 -6.27 -12.96
CA ILE A 144 -20.55 -7.29 -12.12
C ILE A 144 -19.81 -7.52 -10.80
N LEU A 145 -18.47 -7.57 -10.85
CA LEU A 145 -17.66 -7.71 -9.64
C LEU A 145 -17.70 -6.46 -8.76
N GLY A 146 -17.67 -5.27 -9.36
CA GLY A 146 -17.66 -4.01 -8.63
C GLY A 146 -19.00 -3.66 -7.96
N ILE A 147 -20.12 -4.10 -8.54
CA ILE A 147 -21.47 -3.66 -8.16
C ILE A 147 -22.27 -4.82 -7.55
N GLU A 148 -22.62 -5.83 -8.34
CA GLU A 148 -23.54 -6.90 -7.94
C GLU A 148 -22.88 -7.87 -6.95
N TYR A 149 -21.64 -8.32 -7.21
CA TYR A 149 -20.91 -9.19 -6.30
C TYR A 149 -20.71 -8.53 -4.93
N ARG A 150 -20.38 -7.23 -4.93
CA ARG A 150 -20.22 -6.46 -3.69
C ARG A 150 -21.54 -6.32 -2.94
N SER A 151 -22.63 -6.03 -3.65
CA SER A 151 -23.98 -5.97 -3.06
C SER A 151 -24.40 -7.29 -2.42
N MET A 152 -24.09 -8.42 -3.09
CA MET A 152 -24.29 -9.76 -2.53
C MET A 152 -23.45 -9.97 -1.27
N ARG A 153 -22.17 -9.62 -1.28
CA ARG A 153 -21.26 -9.76 -0.11
C ARG A 153 -21.68 -8.88 1.07
N GLN A 154 -22.28 -7.73 0.80
CA GLN A 154 -22.82 -6.81 1.81
C GLN A 154 -24.20 -7.23 2.35
N GLY A 155 -24.80 -8.31 1.81
CA GLY A 155 -26.11 -8.79 2.26
C GLY A 155 -27.27 -7.87 1.88
N ILE A 156 -27.12 -7.04 0.84
CA ILE A 156 -28.21 -6.20 0.33
C ILE A 156 -29.34 -7.11 -0.17
N GLN A 157 -30.59 -6.81 0.20
CA GLN A 157 -31.76 -7.58 -0.19
C GLN A 157 -31.84 -7.70 -1.73
N GLY A 158 -31.98 -8.93 -2.24
CA GLY A 158 -32.01 -9.21 -3.68
C GLY A 158 -30.63 -9.19 -4.37
N GLY A 159 -29.54 -8.92 -3.63
CA GLY A 159 -28.20 -8.80 -4.19
C GLY A 159 -27.67 -10.10 -4.79
N LYS A 160 -27.96 -11.24 -4.15
CA LYS A 160 -27.57 -12.55 -4.67
C LYS A 160 -28.34 -12.90 -5.94
N GLU A 161 -29.65 -12.68 -5.93
CA GLU A 161 -30.53 -12.97 -7.07
C GLU A 161 -30.11 -12.15 -8.29
N LYS A 162 -29.84 -10.85 -8.12
CA LYS A 162 -29.34 -9.98 -9.18
C LYS A 162 -27.97 -10.40 -9.70
N PHE A 163 -27.06 -10.79 -8.80
CA PHE A 163 -25.74 -11.28 -9.19
C PHE A 163 -25.84 -12.57 -10.03
N ASP A 164 -26.63 -13.55 -9.57
CA ASP A 164 -26.85 -14.81 -10.28
C ASP A 164 -27.56 -14.60 -11.63
N GLU A 165 -28.49 -13.64 -11.71
CA GLU A 165 -29.17 -13.26 -12.96
C GLU A 165 -28.18 -12.65 -13.97
N LYS A 166 -27.34 -11.70 -13.54
CA LYS A 166 -26.34 -11.07 -14.40
C LYS A 166 -25.26 -12.03 -14.88
N LEU A 167 -24.84 -12.98 -14.04
CA LEU A 167 -23.94 -14.05 -14.47
C LEU A 167 -24.55 -14.90 -15.59
N LYS A 168 -25.84 -15.26 -15.47
CA LYS A 168 -26.55 -16.03 -16.49
C LYS A 168 -26.72 -15.26 -17.79
N GLU A 169 -27.07 -13.97 -17.71
CA GLU A 169 -27.24 -13.08 -18.85
C GLU A 169 -25.97 -13.01 -19.73
N LEU A 170 -24.80 -12.97 -19.09
CA LEU A 170 -23.50 -12.86 -19.77
C LEU A 170 -22.79 -14.20 -19.98
N HIS A 171 -23.44 -15.32 -19.67
CA HIS A 171 -22.84 -16.66 -19.72
C HIS A 171 -21.52 -16.76 -18.94
N LEU A 172 -21.46 -16.11 -17.78
CA LEU A 172 -20.32 -16.14 -16.87
C LEU A 172 -20.55 -17.16 -15.75
N GLU A 173 -19.50 -17.88 -15.40
CA GLU A 173 -19.49 -18.80 -14.26
C GLU A 173 -18.56 -18.25 -13.18
N ILE A 174 -19.01 -18.27 -11.93
CA ILE A 174 -18.15 -18.04 -10.75
C ILE A 174 -17.74 -19.38 -10.16
N SER A 175 -16.46 -19.54 -9.84
CA SER A 175 -15.94 -20.77 -9.25
C SER A 175 -14.73 -20.48 -8.36
N GLY A 176 -14.45 -21.39 -7.41
CA GLY A 176 -13.22 -21.35 -6.63
C GLY A 176 -12.01 -21.56 -7.53
N SER A 177 -10.91 -20.84 -7.29
CA SER A 177 -9.69 -20.93 -8.09
C SER A 177 -8.99 -22.29 -7.94
N ILE A 178 -8.65 -22.67 -6.71
CA ILE A 178 -8.04 -23.94 -6.29
C ILE A 178 -8.12 -24.08 -4.76
N ASP A 179 -8.00 -25.28 -4.20
CA ASP A 179 -7.89 -25.48 -2.75
C ASP A 179 -6.63 -24.79 -2.18
N LEU A 180 -6.77 -24.12 -1.03
CA LEU A 180 -5.67 -23.44 -0.31
C LEU A 180 -4.44 -24.33 -0.10
N SER A 181 -4.64 -25.63 0.13
CA SER A 181 -3.57 -26.61 0.35
C SER A 181 -2.69 -26.85 -0.88
N ARG A 182 -3.25 -26.70 -2.09
CA ARG A 182 -2.52 -26.78 -3.36
C ARG A 182 -1.98 -25.42 -3.79
N ALA A 183 -2.71 -24.33 -3.52
CA ALA A 183 -2.23 -22.96 -3.78
C ALA A 183 -0.91 -22.63 -3.07
N GLY A 184 -0.73 -23.14 -1.84
CA GLY A 184 0.51 -22.98 -1.08
C GLY A 184 1.75 -23.58 -1.74
N GLN A 185 1.57 -24.55 -2.65
CA GLN A 185 2.65 -25.20 -3.42
C GLN A 185 2.95 -24.47 -4.75
N GLU A 186 1.98 -23.71 -5.28
CA GLU A 186 2.07 -22.92 -6.53
C GLU A 186 2.53 -21.46 -6.29
N GLY A 187 2.82 -21.09 -5.03
CA GLY A 187 3.52 -19.86 -4.67
C GLY A 187 2.80 -18.55 -5.09
N GLU A 188 3.51 -17.66 -5.79
CA GLU A 188 3.06 -16.33 -6.23
C GLU A 188 1.89 -16.34 -7.24
N GLN A 189 1.43 -17.52 -7.69
CA GLN A 189 0.40 -17.62 -8.72
C GLN A 189 -1.03 -17.36 -8.23
N TYR A 190 -1.32 -17.57 -6.95
CA TYR A 190 -2.66 -17.35 -6.38
C TYR A 190 -2.65 -16.39 -5.19
N PHE A 191 -1.51 -15.77 -4.89
CA PHE A 191 -1.38 -14.81 -3.82
C PHE A 191 -0.92 -13.47 -4.36
N VAL A 192 -1.51 -12.38 -3.88
CA VAL A 192 -1.12 -11.01 -4.21
C VAL A 192 -0.93 -10.19 -2.94
N ARG A 193 -0.06 -9.18 -2.97
CA ARG A 193 0.05 -8.20 -1.89
C ARG A 193 -0.85 -7.02 -2.23
N TYR A 194 -1.89 -6.82 -1.42
CA TYR A 194 -2.76 -5.65 -1.55
C TYR A 194 -2.01 -4.41 -1.03
N PRO A 195 -2.07 -3.25 -1.71
CA PRO A 195 -1.18 -2.12 -1.45
C PRO A 195 -1.59 -1.27 -0.24
N THR A 196 -2.03 -1.88 0.86
CA THR A 196 -2.11 -1.19 2.15
C THR A 196 -0.86 -1.51 2.96
N ALA A 197 -0.28 -0.50 3.61
CA ALA A 197 0.85 -0.67 4.51
C ALA A 197 0.49 -1.79 5.51
N ASN A 198 1.24 -2.89 5.48
CA ASN A 198 1.02 -4.11 6.29
C ASN A 198 -0.12 -5.07 5.91
N SER A 199 -0.65 -5.03 4.67
CA SER A 199 -1.60 -6.06 4.24
C SER A 199 -0.96 -7.46 4.13
N PRO A 200 -1.54 -8.51 4.76
CA PRO A 200 -1.12 -9.87 4.51
C PRO A 200 -1.36 -10.26 3.04
N ARG A 201 -0.63 -11.26 2.55
CA ARG A 201 -0.84 -11.80 1.20
C ARG A 201 -2.29 -12.27 1.09
N GLN A 202 -2.99 -11.76 0.09
CA GLN A 202 -4.39 -12.09 -0.19
C GLN A 202 -4.44 -13.25 -1.18
N PHE A 203 -5.23 -14.27 -0.84
CA PHE A 203 -5.48 -15.42 -1.69
C PHE A 203 -6.57 -15.07 -2.71
N LEU A 204 -6.29 -15.27 -4.00
CA LEU A 204 -7.25 -15.16 -5.08
C LEU A 204 -8.15 -16.40 -5.06
N ASP A 205 -9.14 -16.41 -4.19
CA ASP A 205 -10.00 -17.56 -3.89
C ASP A 205 -11.02 -17.86 -4.98
N SER A 206 -11.34 -16.86 -5.81
CA SER A 206 -12.45 -16.91 -6.76
C SER A 206 -11.99 -16.54 -8.16
N HIS A 207 -12.71 -17.04 -9.17
CA HIS A 207 -12.58 -16.55 -10.53
C HIS A 207 -13.92 -16.49 -11.26
N LEU A 208 -14.05 -15.50 -12.14
CA LEU A 208 -15.06 -15.50 -13.20
C LEU A 208 -14.49 -16.18 -14.44
N ARG A 209 -15.33 -16.93 -15.13
CA ARG A 209 -14.98 -17.65 -16.36
C ARG A 209 -16.03 -17.41 -17.44
N ASN A 210 -15.56 -17.19 -18.66
CA ASN A 210 -16.36 -17.35 -19.88
C ASN A 210 -15.64 -18.31 -20.82
N GLY A 211 -16.40 -19.26 -21.39
CA GLY A 211 -15.87 -20.20 -22.37
C GLY A 211 -15.07 -21.38 -21.77
N SER A 212 -14.96 -22.43 -22.58
CA SER A 212 -14.25 -23.67 -22.25
C SER A 212 -13.22 -24.07 -23.29
N LYS A 213 -13.04 -23.26 -24.34
CA LYS A 213 -12.09 -23.51 -25.41
C LYS A 213 -10.66 -23.31 -24.91
N LYS A 214 -9.72 -24.07 -25.48
CA LYS A 214 -8.29 -23.97 -25.17
C LYS A 214 -7.63 -22.72 -25.78
N ASP A 215 -8.32 -22.02 -26.67
CA ASP A 215 -7.84 -20.79 -27.30
C ASP A 215 -8.13 -19.58 -26.40
N ASP A 216 -7.07 -18.86 -26.04
CA ASP A 216 -7.10 -17.66 -25.19
C ASP A 216 -8.01 -16.55 -25.76
N ARG A 217 -8.29 -16.57 -27.07
CA ARG A 217 -9.20 -15.61 -27.72
C ARG A 217 -10.67 -15.76 -27.32
N TYR A 218 -11.04 -16.97 -26.90
CA TYR A 218 -12.41 -17.37 -26.58
C TYR A 218 -12.58 -17.88 -25.15
N CYS A 219 -11.57 -17.68 -24.31
CA CYS A 219 -11.57 -18.12 -22.93
C CYS A 219 -11.17 -16.95 -22.03
N LEU A 220 -12.15 -16.44 -21.27
CA LEU A 220 -11.93 -15.42 -20.27
C LEU A 220 -11.77 -16.07 -18.90
N ARG A 221 -10.77 -15.63 -18.14
CA ARG A 221 -10.67 -15.94 -16.72
C ARG A 221 -10.18 -14.72 -15.93
N ILE A 222 -10.98 -14.28 -14.97
CA ILE A 222 -10.65 -13.15 -14.08
C ILE A 222 -10.55 -13.69 -12.67
N TYR A 223 -9.35 -13.72 -12.11
CA TYR A 223 -9.10 -14.13 -10.72
C TYR A 223 -9.24 -12.93 -9.79
N PHE A 224 -9.94 -13.10 -8.66
CA PHE A 224 -10.19 -12.03 -7.71
C PHE A 224 -10.33 -12.58 -6.28
N PHE A 225 -10.38 -11.65 -5.32
CA PHE A 225 -10.72 -11.92 -3.93
C PHE A 225 -11.69 -10.81 -3.47
N GLY A 226 -12.65 -11.17 -2.62
CA GLY A 226 -13.60 -10.21 -2.05
C GLY A 226 -13.22 -9.84 -0.62
N ILE A 227 -13.08 -8.54 -0.35
CA ILE A 227 -13.00 -7.98 1.01
C ILE A 227 -14.43 -7.83 1.54
#